data_AF-A0A1S3T559-F1
#
_entry.id   AF-A0A1S3T559-F1
#
_cell.length_a   1.000
_cell.length_b   1.000
_cell.length_c   1.000
_cell.angle_alpha   90.00
_cell.angle_beta   90.00
_cell.angle_gamma   90.00
#
_symmetry.space_group_name_H-M   'P 1'
#
loop_
_entity.id
_entity.type
_entity.pdbx_description
1 polymer ?
#
loop_
_entity_poly.entity_id
_entity_poly.type
_entity_poly.pdbx_seq_one_letter_code
_entity_poly.pdbx_strand_id
1 'polypeptide(L)'
;MFLLQTVTVISLTVILLGSVEGNGVQMQRDVQCCMQYSQGKVRTKDVLRFEVQTEGPDCSIKAIILYTKKAVKCADPRDRKVKRLLRKLLQRQRTKAHRIMWLYPHGNLPVMSEDKKDGWDAFHVE
;
A
#
# COMPACT_ATOMS: atom_id res chain seq x y z
N MET A 1 48.74 29.30 22.12
CA MET A 1 47.63 28.79 22.96
C MET A 1 46.30 28.78 22.19
N PHE A 2 45.92 29.84 21.48
CA PHE A 2 44.68 29.88 20.67
C PHE A 2 44.60 28.82 19.57
N LEU A 3 45.70 28.54 18.85
CA LEU A 3 45.74 27.52 17.80
C LEU A 3 45.53 26.09 18.31
N LEU A 4 45.95 25.80 19.55
CA LEU A 4 45.76 24.48 20.14
C LEU A 4 44.29 24.27 20.53
N GLN A 5 43.65 25.32 21.05
CA GLN A 5 42.23 25.30 21.40
C GLN A 5 41.32 25.27 20.17
N THR A 6 41.69 25.94 19.07
CA THR A 6 40.89 25.87 17.85
C THR A 6 40.94 24.48 17.23
N VAL A 7 42.11 23.80 17.25
CA VAL A 7 42.25 22.44 16.72
C VAL A 7 41.49 21.40 17.54
N THR A 8 41.46 21.54 18.87
CA THR A 8 40.67 20.64 19.73
C THR A 8 39.17 20.83 19.52
N VAL A 9 38.70 22.07 19.41
CA VAL A 9 37.29 22.38 19.13
C VAL A 9 36.87 21.84 17.76
N ILE A 10 37.69 22.01 16.73
CA ILE A 10 37.41 21.49 15.38
C ILE A 10 37.38 19.95 15.37
N SER A 11 38.29 19.30 16.09
CA SER A 11 38.28 17.83 16.18
C SER A 11 37.01 17.32 16.86
N LEU A 12 36.56 17.98 17.94
CA LEU A 12 35.33 17.62 18.65
C LEU A 12 34.08 17.83 17.78
N THR A 13 34.00 18.92 17.00
CA THR A 13 32.85 19.18 16.13
C THR A 13 32.76 18.19 14.98
N VAL A 14 33.89 17.78 14.41
CA VAL A 14 33.92 16.76 13.33
C VAL A 14 33.49 15.39 13.86
N ILE A 15 33.91 15.00 15.07
CA ILE A 15 33.49 13.73 15.70
C ILE A 15 31.96 13.74 15.99
N LEU A 16 31.43 14.87 16.46
CA LEU A 16 30.00 15.04 16.70
C LEU A 16 29.18 14.96 15.41
N LEU A 17 29.66 15.57 14.32
CA LEU A 17 28.97 15.56 13.01
C LEU A 17 29.05 14.19 12.32
N GLY A 18 30.16 13.45 12.49
CA GLY A 18 30.33 12.11 11.93
C GLY A 18 29.49 11.02 12.63
N SER A 19 28.99 11.29 13.82
CA SER A 19 28.13 10.35 14.58
C SER A 19 26.66 10.40 14.15
N VAL A 20 26.28 11.34 13.28
CA VAL A 20 24.95 11.37 12.65
C VAL A 20 24.96 10.44 11.44
N GLU A 21 25.26 9.17 11.67
CA GLU A 21 24.85 8.12 10.74
C GLU A 21 23.35 7.94 10.98
N GLY A 22 22.56 8.72 10.25
CA GLY A 22 21.13 8.54 10.20
C GLY A 22 20.87 7.15 9.67
N ASN A 23 20.65 6.19 10.57
CA ASN A 23 19.99 4.95 10.24
C ASN A 23 18.72 5.37 9.52
N GLY A 24 18.71 5.24 8.20
CA GLY A 24 17.52 5.41 7.41
C GLY A 24 16.51 4.46 8.03
N VAL A 25 15.53 5.01 8.74
CA VAL A 25 14.35 4.25 9.12
C VAL A 25 13.70 3.97 7.78
N GLN A 26 14.08 2.85 7.18
CA GLN A 26 13.31 2.21 6.14
C GLN A 26 11.98 2.00 6.84
N MET A 27 11.00 2.85 6.52
CA MET A 27 9.66 2.72 7.08
C MET A 27 9.27 1.28 6.82
N GLN A 28 9.30 0.47 7.89
CA GLN A 28 8.55 -0.76 7.98
C GLN A 28 7.17 -0.31 7.55
N ARG A 29 6.72 -0.70 6.35
CA ARG A 29 5.33 -0.48 6.00
C ARG A 29 4.58 -1.21 7.09
N ASP A 30 4.08 -0.48 8.08
CA ASP A 30 3.24 -1.01 9.14
C ASP A 30 2.26 -1.91 8.42
N VAL A 31 2.43 -3.22 8.55
CA VAL A 31 1.53 -4.18 7.91
C VAL A 31 0.26 -4.01 8.71
N GLN A 32 -0.60 -3.09 8.27
CA GLN A 32 -1.89 -2.84 8.87
C GLN A 32 -2.78 -4.04 8.59
N CYS A 33 -2.56 -5.13 9.35
CA CYS A 33 -3.44 -6.27 9.35
C CYS A 33 -4.81 -5.80 9.84
N CYS A 34 -5.84 -6.18 9.11
CA CYS A 34 -7.18 -6.16 9.66
C CYS A 34 -7.25 -7.15 10.81
N MET A 35 -7.62 -6.67 12.00
CA MET A 35 -7.91 -7.52 13.17
C MET A 35 -9.42 -7.79 13.32
N GLN A 36 -10.25 -6.90 12.76
CA GLN A 36 -11.72 -7.00 12.82
C GLN A 36 -12.37 -6.51 11.53
N TYR A 37 -13.53 -7.08 11.19
CA TYR A 37 -14.33 -6.61 10.07
C TYR A 37 -15.08 -5.33 10.43
N SER A 38 -14.99 -4.34 9.55
CA SER A 38 -15.70 -3.07 9.70
C SER A 38 -17.19 -3.26 9.44
N GLN A 39 -18.01 -2.79 10.38
CA GLN A 39 -19.45 -2.71 10.20
C GLN A 39 -19.80 -1.51 9.30
N GLY A 40 -20.77 -1.71 8.40
CA GLY A 40 -21.32 -0.65 7.54
C GLY A 40 -21.11 -0.86 6.04
N LYS A 41 -22.01 -0.26 5.24
CA LYS A 41 -22.02 -0.43 3.78
C LYS A 41 -21.01 0.51 3.12
N VAL A 42 -20.03 -0.07 2.42
CA VAL A 42 -19.10 0.68 1.57
C VAL A 42 -19.71 0.89 0.18
N ARG A 43 -19.74 2.14 -0.29
CA ARG A 43 -20.20 2.47 -1.64
C ARG A 43 -19.04 2.39 -2.62
N THR A 44 -19.25 1.80 -3.80
CA THR A 44 -18.23 1.62 -4.85
C THR A 44 -17.51 2.92 -5.25
N LYS A 45 -18.21 4.05 -5.20
CA LYS A 45 -17.66 5.37 -5.56
C LYS A 45 -16.65 5.91 -4.55
N ASP A 46 -16.76 5.49 -3.30
CA ASP A 46 -15.93 5.99 -2.20
C ASP A 46 -14.63 5.19 -2.06
N VAL A 47 -14.56 4.01 -2.68
CA VAL A 47 -13.35 3.16 -2.73
C VAL A 47 -12.38 3.69 -3.78
N LEU A 48 -11.15 3.94 -3.35
CA LEU A 48 -10.04 4.41 -4.16
C LEU A 48 -9.22 3.22 -4.69
N ARG A 49 -8.80 2.35 -3.78
CA ARG A 49 -8.09 1.10 -4.04
C ARG A 49 -8.52 0.04 -3.05
N PHE A 50 -8.25 -1.21 -3.36
CA PHE A 50 -8.49 -2.33 -2.45
C PHE A 50 -7.30 -3.28 -2.51
N GLU A 51 -7.04 -3.97 -1.40
CA GLU A 51 -5.97 -4.95 -1.28
C GLU A 51 -6.52 -6.22 -0.62
N VAL A 52 -5.98 -7.37 -1.00
CA VAL A 52 -6.36 -8.67 -0.44
C VAL A 52 -5.35 -9.05 0.61
N GLN A 53 -5.81 -9.21 1.86
CA GLN A 53 -5.02 -9.75 2.95
C GLN A 53 -5.27 -11.26 3.03
N THR A 54 -4.21 -12.03 2.81
CA THR A 54 -4.18 -13.48 3.06
C THR A 54 -3.84 -13.76 4.52
N GLU A 55 -4.26 -14.91 5.01
CA GLU A 55 -3.86 -15.40 6.34
C GLU A 55 -2.37 -15.77 6.31
N GLY A 56 -1.61 -15.37 7.32
CA GLY A 56 -0.16 -15.56 7.42
C GLY A 56 0.36 -15.39 8.85
N PRO A 57 1.67 -15.59 9.11
CA PRO A 57 2.24 -15.53 10.46
C PRO A 57 2.00 -14.17 11.15
N ASP A 58 1.91 -13.09 10.38
CA ASP A 58 1.70 -11.73 10.89
C ASP A 58 0.22 -11.32 10.96
N CYS A 59 -0.66 -11.99 10.19
CA CYS A 59 -2.06 -11.61 10.03
C CYS A 59 -2.99 -12.83 10.20
N SER A 60 -3.73 -12.88 11.31
CA SER A 60 -4.56 -14.05 11.69
C SER A 60 -5.90 -14.19 10.95
N ILE A 61 -6.32 -13.20 10.15
CA ILE A 61 -7.58 -13.27 9.40
C ILE A 61 -7.40 -12.95 7.92
N LYS A 62 -8.19 -13.60 7.07
CA LYS A 62 -8.33 -13.24 5.66
C LYS A 62 -9.31 -12.07 5.53
N ALA A 63 -8.87 -10.96 4.95
CA ALA A 63 -9.67 -9.75 4.83
C ALA A 63 -9.47 -9.05 3.49
N ILE A 64 -10.46 -8.26 3.08
CA ILE A 64 -10.31 -7.30 1.98
C ILE A 64 -10.15 -5.91 2.61
N ILE A 65 -9.01 -5.28 2.37
CA ILE A 65 -8.72 -3.92 2.83
C ILE A 65 -9.24 -2.95 1.79
N LEU A 66 -10.25 -2.16 2.14
CA LEU A 66 -10.86 -1.15 1.29
C LEU A 66 -10.36 0.23 1.71
N TYR A 67 -9.53 0.85 0.87
CA TYR A 67 -9.11 2.23 1.06
C TYR A 67 -10.19 3.15 0.50
N THR A 68 -11.01 3.72 1.39
CA THR A 68 -12.01 4.72 1.00
C THR A 68 -11.47 6.13 1.17
N LYS A 69 -12.16 7.12 0.59
CA LYS A 69 -11.82 8.54 0.75
C LYS A 69 -11.76 9.01 2.21
N LYS A 70 -12.53 8.39 3.11
CA LYS A 70 -12.67 8.82 4.49
C LYS A 70 -11.87 7.97 5.48
N ALA A 71 -11.77 6.67 5.22
CA ALA A 71 -11.15 5.72 6.15
C ALA A 71 -10.77 4.41 5.44
N VAL A 72 -9.87 3.66 6.06
CA VAL A 72 -9.62 2.25 5.71
C VAL A 72 -10.73 1.39 6.32
N LYS A 73 -11.27 0.45 5.54
CA LYS A 73 -12.34 -0.46 5.97
C LYS A 73 -11.95 -1.91 5.68
N CYS A 74 -12.03 -2.75 6.70
CA CYS A 74 -11.79 -4.19 6.58
C CYS A 74 -13.10 -4.90 6.26
N ALA A 75 -13.11 -5.74 5.22
CA ALA A 75 -14.31 -6.44 4.78
C ALA A 75 -14.08 -7.96 4.71
N ASP A 76 -15.11 -8.73 5.03
CA ASP A 76 -15.05 -10.20 4.98
C ASP A 76 -15.09 -10.69 3.52
N PRO A 77 -14.09 -11.46 3.05
CA PRO A 77 -14.08 -12.03 1.70
C PRO A 77 -15.21 -13.05 1.45
N ARG A 78 -15.82 -13.60 2.50
CA ARG A 78 -16.91 -14.59 2.41
C ARG A 78 -18.27 -13.92 2.17
N ASP A 79 -18.44 -12.65 2.53
CA ASP A 79 -19.71 -11.93 2.37
C ASP A 79 -20.07 -11.72 0.89
N ARG A 80 -21.27 -12.15 0.50
CA ARG A 80 -21.84 -11.97 -0.85
C ARG A 80 -21.89 -10.49 -1.26
N LYS A 81 -22.11 -9.56 -0.33
CA LYS A 81 -22.14 -8.11 -0.59
C LYS A 81 -20.76 -7.60 -0.97
N VAL A 82 -19.71 -8.08 -0.30
CA VAL A 82 -18.31 -7.72 -0.58
C VAL A 82 -17.89 -8.27 -1.93
N LYS A 83 -18.24 -9.53 -2.26
CA LYS A 83 -18.01 -10.10 -3.60
C LYS A 83 -18.66 -9.27 -4.71
N ARG A 84 -19.91 -8.84 -4.52
CA ARG A 84 -20.61 -7.94 -5.48
C ARG A 84 -19.94 -6.58 -5.60
N LEU A 85 -19.47 -6.00 -4.49
CA LEU A 85 -18.74 -4.74 -4.48
C LEU A 85 -17.43 -4.85 -5.27
N LEU A 86 -16.66 -5.91 -5.02
CA LEU A 86 -15.38 -6.16 -5.67
C LEU A 86 -15.53 -6.30 -7.20
N ARG A 87 -16.54 -7.06 -7.66
CA ARG A 87 -16.86 -7.16 -9.11
C ARG A 87 -17.11 -5.79 -9.75
N LYS A 88 -17.83 -4.88 -9.06
CA LYS A 88 -18.08 -3.52 -9.57
C LYS A 88 -16.81 -2.66 -9.60
N LEU A 89 -15.92 -2.83 -8.61
CA LEU A 89 -14.64 -2.11 -8.57
C LEU A 89 -13.71 -2.56 -9.68
N LEU A 90 -13.60 -3.87 -9.91
CA LEU A 90 -12.85 -4.46 -11.01
C LEU A 90 -13.34 -3.97 -12.37
N GLN A 91 -14.67 -3.99 -12.58
CA GLN A 91 -15.23 -3.48 -13.83
C GLN A 91 -14.88 -2.01 -14.05
N ARG A 92 -14.96 -1.18 -13.00
CA ARG A 92 -14.57 0.24 -13.05
C ARG A 92 -13.09 0.42 -13.38
N GLN A 93 -12.20 -0.41 -12.83
CA GLN A 93 -10.77 -0.35 -13.15
C GLN A 93 -10.52 -0.73 -14.61
N ARG A 94 -11.13 -1.81 -15.11
CA ARG A 94 -11.04 -2.21 -16.52
C ARG A 94 -11.53 -1.12 -17.46
N THR A 95 -12.67 -0.50 -17.19
CA THR A 95 -13.18 0.60 -18.01
C THR A 95 -12.26 1.82 -17.97
N LYS A 96 -11.66 2.14 -16.82
CA LYS A 96 -10.66 3.22 -16.73
C LYS A 96 -9.41 2.90 -17.55
N ALA A 97 -8.86 1.69 -17.42
CA ALA A 97 -7.69 1.25 -18.17
C ALA A 97 -7.96 1.26 -19.68
N HIS A 98 -9.12 0.74 -20.09
CA HIS A 98 -9.58 0.78 -21.47
C HIS A 98 -9.68 2.23 -21.97
N ARG A 99 -10.30 3.15 -21.20
CA ARG A 99 -10.39 4.57 -21.57
C ARG A 99 -9.02 5.23 -21.69
N ILE A 100 -8.09 4.94 -20.78
CA ILE A 100 -6.71 5.43 -20.86
C ILE A 100 -6.03 4.92 -22.14
N MET A 101 -6.23 3.64 -22.48
CA MET A 101 -5.74 3.04 -23.72
C MET A 101 -6.33 3.67 -24.98
N TRP A 102 -7.63 4.02 -24.99
CA TRP A 102 -8.23 4.78 -26.09
C TRP A 102 -7.76 6.24 -26.19
N LEU A 103 -7.41 6.86 -25.06
CA LEU A 103 -6.89 8.23 -25.01
C LEU A 103 -5.43 8.32 -25.44
N TYR A 104 -4.65 7.23 -25.32
CA TYR A 104 -3.26 7.12 -25.76
C TYR A 104 -3.07 5.86 -26.64
N PRO A 105 -3.51 5.89 -27.91
CA PRO A 105 -3.45 4.72 -28.79
C PRO A 105 -2.02 4.35 -29.22
N HIS A 106 -1.08 5.29 -29.14
CA HIS A 106 0.29 5.15 -29.63
C HIS A 106 1.28 5.69 -28.60
N GLY A 107 1.73 4.81 -27.72
CA GLY A 107 2.93 5.03 -26.92
C GLY A 107 3.50 3.67 -26.62
N ASN A 108 4.60 3.30 -27.29
CA ASN A 108 5.39 2.11 -26.99
C ASN A 108 6.12 2.27 -25.64
N LEU A 109 5.40 2.63 -24.58
CA LEU A 109 5.89 2.44 -23.22
C LEU A 109 5.32 1.11 -22.76
N PRO A 110 6.15 0.17 -22.28
CA PRO A 110 5.62 -0.93 -21.50
C PRO A 110 4.85 -0.28 -20.35
N VAL A 111 3.53 -0.44 -20.36
CA VAL A 111 2.77 -0.34 -19.12
C VAL A 111 3.42 -1.38 -18.24
N MET A 112 4.31 -0.94 -17.35
CA MET A 112 4.67 -1.71 -16.19
C MET A 112 3.36 -1.81 -15.41
N SER A 113 2.55 -2.80 -15.78
CA SER A 113 1.83 -3.57 -14.79
C SER A 113 2.93 -3.94 -13.81
N GLU A 114 3.01 -3.20 -12.70
CA GLU A 114 3.61 -3.78 -11.52
C GLU A 114 2.92 -5.14 -11.41
N ASP A 115 3.66 -6.19 -11.74
CA ASP A 115 3.41 -7.58 -11.36
C ASP A 115 3.47 -7.62 -9.83
N LYS A 116 2.59 -6.85 -9.19
CA LYS A 116 2.14 -7.18 -7.88
C LYS A 116 1.26 -8.37 -8.16
N LYS A 117 1.86 -9.54 -7.92
CA LYS A 117 1.19 -10.82 -7.71
C LYS A 117 0.15 -10.61 -6.61
N ASP A 118 -0.94 -9.91 -6.89
CA ASP A 118 -2.05 -9.83 -5.96
C ASP A 118 -2.70 -11.21 -6.02
N GLY A 119 -2.96 -11.78 -4.85
CA GLY A 119 -3.50 -13.14 -4.67
C GLY A 119 -4.94 -13.31 -5.20
N TRP A 120 -5.14 -13.04 -6.48
CA TRP A 120 -6.36 -13.24 -7.25
C TRP A 120 -6.67 -14.71 -7.48
N ASP A 121 -5.65 -15.57 -7.40
CA ASP A 121 -5.79 -17.04 -7.48
C ASP A 121 -6.67 -17.59 -6.34
N ALA A 122 -6.85 -16.85 -5.25
CA ALA A 122 -7.70 -17.26 -4.12
C ALA A 122 -9.22 -17.07 -4.35
N PHE A 123 -9.64 -16.60 -5.54
CA PHE A 123 -11.05 -16.44 -5.91
C PHE A 123 -11.54 -17.40 -7.01
N HIS A 124 -10.66 -18.25 -7.56
CA HIS A 124 -11.03 -19.44 -8.32
C HIS A 124 -10.93 -20.66 -7.40
N VAL A 125 -12.01 -20.97 -6.69
CA VAL A 125 -12.26 -22.33 -6.19
C VAL A 125 -13.69 -22.64 -6.57
N GLU A 126 -13.82 -23.73 -7.33
CA GLU A 126 -15.04 -24.42 -7.78
C GLU A 126 -16.15 -24.50 -6.73
#